data_AF-A0AAW0GAD8-F1
#
_entry.id   AF-A0AAW0GAD8-F1
#
_cell.length_a   1.000
_cell.length_b   1.000
_cell.length_c   1.000
_cell.angle_alpha   90.00
_cell.angle_beta   90.00
_cell.angle_gamma   90.00
#
_symmetry.space_group_name_H-M   'P 1'
#
loop_
_entity.id
_entity.type
_entity.pdbx_description
1 polymer ?
#
loop_
_entity_poly.entity_id
_entity_poly.type
_entity_poly.pdbx_seq_one_letter_code
_entity_poly.pdbx_strand_id
1 'polypeptide(L)'
;MAMAGCFVPAEYASFRIHDALLSRLSNDDDMEKGLSTFASEMASSAMILGIATSDSLILIDELGRGTSPTEGVGISHAIAEKLIKLKPPSFGPGLLMAPPKTWTIMVLIFSLQRLDLARLADLPEDVLTEGKRVATKLSELEAKKHEESKSTQISTRRKALLRVNP
;
A
#
# COMPACT_ATOMS: atom_id res chain seq x y z
N MET A 1 5.32 -11.56 -22.63
CA MET A 1 6.33 -12.24 -23.48
C MET A 1 6.41 -13.73 -23.18
N ALA A 2 6.80 -14.16 -21.98
CA ALA A 2 6.87 -15.59 -21.62
C ALA A 2 5.55 -16.35 -21.88
N MET A 3 4.42 -15.86 -21.36
CA MET A 3 3.11 -16.51 -21.53
C MET A 3 2.57 -16.46 -22.97
N ALA A 4 3.12 -15.61 -23.83
CA ALA A 4 2.77 -15.54 -25.25
C ALA A 4 3.63 -16.48 -26.12
N GLY A 5 4.56 -17.23 -25.52
CA GLY A 5 5.51 -18.09 -26.24
C GLY A 5 6.71 -17.35 -26.85
N CYS A 6 6.98 -16.11 -26.43
CA CYS A 6 8.12 -15.33 -26.92
C CYS A 6 9.31 -15.42 -25.96
N PHE A 7 10.53 -15.26 -26.50
CA PHE A 7 11.74 -15.06 -25.71
C PHE A 7 11.59 -13.85 -24.77
N VAL A 8 12.20 -13.95 -23.59
CA VAL A 8 12.28 -12.87 -22.61
C VAL A 8 13.69 -12.32 -22.55
N PRO A 9 13.88 -11.02 -22.27
CA PRO A 9 15.20 -10.39 -22.17
C PRO A 9 15.87 -10.74 -20.83
N ALA A 10 16.28 -12.00 -20.67
CA ALA A 10 17.01 -12.50 -19.50
C ALA A 10 17.88 -13.70 -19.91
N GLU A 11 19.03 -13.86 -19.27
CA GLU A 11 19.90 -15.04 -19.47
C GLU A 11 19.22 -16.33 -19.00
N TYR A 12 18.48 -16.23 -17.88
CA TYR A 12 17.62 -17.27 -17.37
C TYR A 12 16.38 -16.64 -16.71
N ALA A 13 15.21 -17.20 -16.96
CA ALA A 13 13.98 -16.79 -16.28
C ALA A 13 13.06 -17.98 -16.02
N SER A 14 12.49 -18.02 -14.82
CA SER A 14 11.46 -18.98 -14.43
C SER A 14 10.25 -18.20 -13.93
N PHE A 15 9.08 -18.47 -14.51
CA PHE A 15 7.85 -17.76 -14.19
C PHE A 15 6.79 -18.75 -13.70
N ARG A 16 5.95 -18.30 -12.77
CA ARG A 16 4.65 -18.95 -12.52
C ARG A 16 3.69 -18.55 -13.64
N ILE A 17 2.83 -19.47 -14.05
CA ILE A 17 1.71 -19.15 -14.94
C ILE A 17 0.65 -18.45 -14.10
N HIS A 18 0.39 -17.19 -14.42
CA HIS A 18 -0.65 -16.38 -13.79
C HIS A 18 -1.94 -16.47 -14.61
N ASP A 19 -3.10 -16.35 -13.97
CA ASP A 19 -4.39 -16.32 -14.68
C ASP A 19 -4.71 -14.93 -15.25
N ALA A 20 -4.30 -13.87 -14.53
CA ALA A 20 -4.47 -12.48 -14.92
C ALA A 20 -3.27 -11.62 -14.51
N LEU A 21 -2.99 -10.58 -15.31
CA LEU A 21 -2.14 -9.46 -14.95
C LEU A 21 -3.04 -8.27 -14.63
N LEU A 22 -3.13 -7.91 -13.36
CA LEU A 22 -3.93 -6.80 -12.86
C LEU A 22 -2.98 -5.67 -12.46
N SER A 23 -3.13 -4.49 -13.05
CA SER A 23 -2.22 -3.38 -12.76
C SER A 23 -2.96 -2.06 -12.55
N ARG A 24 -2.57 -1.34 -11.52
CA ARG A 24 -2.83 0.08 -11.36
C ARG A 24 -1.49 0.82 -11.30
N LEU A 25 -1.13 1.43 -12.42
CA LEU A 25 0.09 2.23 -12.55
C LEU A 25 -0.29 3.69 -12.73
N SER A 26 0.41 4.60 -12.06
CA SER A 26 0.20 6.04 -12.20
C SER A 26 0.60 6.49 -13.61
N ASN A 27 -0.34 7.06 -14.37
CA ASN A 27 -0.05 7.81 -15.58
C ASN A 27 -0.41 9.25 -15.27
N ASP A 28 0.50 10.19 -15.53
CA ASP A 28 0.50 11.51 -14.88
C ASP A 28 -0.78 12.34 -15.07
N ASP A 29 -1.55 12.20 -16.14
CA ASP A 29 -2.68 13.11 -16.39
C ASP A 29 -3.83 12.43 -17.11
N ASP A 30 -4.97 12.27 -16.42
CA ASP A 30 -6.27 12.04 -17.05
C ASP A 30 -7.21 13.12 -16.50
N MET A 31 -6.97 14.37 -16.92
CA MET A 31 -7.79 15.55 -16.59
C MET A 31 -9.22 15.48 -17.21
N GLU A 32 -9.53 14.46 -18.00
CA GLU A 32 -10.73 14.41 -18.84
C GLU A 32 -11.91 13.57 -18.31
N LYS A 33 -11.84 13.00 -17.11
CA LYS A 33 -12.99 12.27 -16.54
C LYS A 33 -13.57 13.07 -15.39
N GLY A 34 -14.87 13.36 -15.44
CA GLY A 34 -15.61 14.13 -14.41
C GLY A 34 -15.71 13.47 -13.02
N LEU A 35 -14.74 12.63 -12.65
CA LEU A 35 -14.54 12.01 -11.34
C LEU A 35 -13.19 12.49 -10.80
N SER A 36 -13.06 12.65 -9.48
CA SER A 36 -11.75 12.98 -8.89
C SER A 36 -10.74 11.88 -9.20
N THR A 37 -9.47 12.25 -9.41
CA THR A 37 -8.36 11.31 -9.66
C THR A 37 -8.33 10.21 -8.60
N PHE A 38 -8.62 10.57 -7.34
CA PHE A 38 -8.76 9.64 -6.23
C PHE A 38 -9.94 8.67 -6.38
N ALA A 39 -11.13 9.13 -6.78
CA ALA A 39 -12.27 8.23 -6.97
C ALA A 39 -12.01 7.20 -8.09
N SER A 40 -11.35 7.63 -9.17
CA SER A 40 -10.92 6.73 -10.26
C SER A 40 -9.87 5.71 -9.79
N GLU A 41 -8.93 6.14 -8.94
CA GLU A 41 -7.96 5.25 -8.27
C GLU A 41 -8.64 4.18 -7.43
N MET A 42 -9.61 4.59 -6.61
CA MET A 42 -10.30 3.67 -5.71
C MET A 42 -11.21 2.71 -6.47
N ALA A 43 -11.93 3.17 -7.49
CA ALA A 43 -12.76 2.31 -8.33
C ALA A 43 -11.92 1.24 -9.06
N SER A 44 -10.75 1.62 -9.59
CA SER A 44 -9.80 0.68 -10.19
C SER A 44 -9.30 -0.34 -9.17
N SER A 45 -9.02 0.11 -7.95
CA SER A 45 -8.58 -0.75 -6.85
C SER A 45 -9.68 -1.73 -6.41
N ALA A 46 -10.94 -1.28 -6.36
CA ALA A 46 -12.10 -2.12 -6.08
C ALA A 46 -12.29 -3.20 -7.16
N MET A 47 -12.12 -2.84 -8.44
CA MET A 47 -12.14 -3.80 -9.55
C MET A 47 -11.04 -4.86 -9.39
N ILE A 48 -9.81 -4.44 -9.10
CA ILE A 48 -8.68 -5.36 -8.89
C ILE A 48 -9.00 -6.32 -7.73
N LEU A 49 -9.51 -5.81 -6.61
CA LEU A 49 -9.90 -6.63 -5.45
C LEU A 49 -11.03 -7.63 -5.78
N GLY A 50 -11.97 -7.26 -6.65
CA GLY A 50 -13.09 -8.11 -7.05
C GLY A 50 -12.71 -9.23 -8.02
N ILE A 51 -11.68 -9.02 -8.84
CA ILE A 51 -11.24 -9.99 -9.87
C ILE A 51 -10.05 -10.83 -9.40
N ALA A 52 -9.22 -10.29 -8.50
CA ALA A 52 -7.99 -10.93 -8.04
C ALA A 52 -8.22 -12.34 -7.49
N THR A 53 -7.42 -13.28 -7.97
CA THR A 53 -7.36 -14.66 -7.46
C THR A 53 -6.01 -14.93 -6.78
N SER A 54 -5.83 -16.14 -6.24
CA SER A 54 -4.57 -16.62 -5.68
C SER A 54 -3.41 -16.70 -6.68
N ASP A 55 -3.71 -16.78 -7.97
CA ASP A 55 -2.72 -16.97 -9.04
C ASP A 55 -2.55 -15.74 -9.91
N SER A 56 -3.30 -14.67 -9.67
CA SER A 56 -3.17 -13.40 -10.39
C SER A 56 -1.89 -12.66 -10.02
N LEU A 57 -1.24 -12.03 -11.00
CA LEU A 57 -0.13 -11.10 -10.77
C LEU A 57 -0.67 -9.68 -10.64
N ILE A 58 -0.41 -9.03 -9.50
CA ILE A 58 -0.99 -7.72 -9.16
C ILE A 58 0.12 -6.69 -8.97
N LEU A 59 0.06 -5.61 -9.75
CA LEU A 59 1.00 -4.49 -9.70
C LEU A 59 0.25 -3.22 -9.31
N ILE A 60 0.57 -2.63 -8.16
CA ILE A 60 -0.07 -1.39 -7.70
C ILE A 60 1.02 -0.37 -7.37
N ASP A 61 0.90 0.80 -7.99
CA ASP A 61 1.81 1.92 -7.79
C ASP A 61 1.08 3.14 -7.24
N GLU A 62 1.72 3.84 -6.30
CA GLU A 62 1.31 5.13 -5.72
C GLU A 62 -0.12 5.21 -5.18
N LEU A 63 -0.58 4.16 -4.50
CA LEU A 63 -1.92 4.13 -3.92
C LEU A 63 -2.10 5.18 -2.81
N GLY A 64 -3.20 5.94 -2.87
CA GLY A 64 -3.57 6.88 -1.80
C GLY A 64 -2.90 8.25 -1.86
N ARG A 65 -2.33 8.65 -3.02
CA ARG A 65 -1.70 9.96 -3.21
C ARG A 65 -2.69 11.14 -3.11
N GLY A 66 -3.96 10.92 -3.47
CA GLY A 66 -5.01 11.95 -3.48
C GLY A 66 -5.76 12.19 -2.16
N THR A 67 -5.25 11.70 -1.02
CA THR A 67 -5.93 11.81 0.29
C THR A 67 -4.97 12.21 1.42
N SER A 68 -5.48 12.39 2.64
CA SER A 68 -4.66 12.69 3.82
C SER A 68 -3.62 11.58 4.04
N PRO A 69 -2.39 11.91 4.50
CA PRO A 69 -1.32 10.92 4.64
C PRO A 69 -1.70 9.70 5.48
N THR A 70 -2.40 9.93 6.58
CA THR A 70 -2.85 8.89 7.51
C THR A 70 -3.93 7.99 6.87
N GLU A 71 -4.87 8.58 6.11
CA GLU A 71 -5.90 7.80 5.41
C GLU A 71 -5.33 7.06 4.19
N GLY A 72 -4.41 7.68 3.45
CA GLY A 72 -3.75 7.07 2.30
C GLY A 72 -2.94 5.84 2.70
N VAL A 73 -2.17 5.93 3.79
CA VAL A 73 -1.47 4.78 4.36
C VAL A 73 -2.46 3.73 4.88
N GLY A 74 -3.52 4.16 5.57
CA GLY A 74 -4.54 3.24 6.10
C GLY A 74 -5.22 2.42 5.00
N ILE A 75 -5.72 3.07 3.96
CA ILE A 75 -6.39 2.42 2.83
C ILE A 75 -5.40 1.53 2.07
N SER A 76 -4.19 2.01 1.81
CA SER A 76 -3.17 1.21 1.12
C SER A 76 -2.80 -0.05 1.90
N HIS A 77 -2.69 0.07 3.22
CA HIS A 77 -2.46 -1.06 4.11
C HIS A 77 -3.61 -2.08 4.03
N ALA A 78 -4.85 -1.61 4.14
CA ALA A 78 -6.03 -2.48 4.11
C ALA A 78 -6.17 -3.23 2.78
N ILE A 79 -5.92 -2.54 1.66
CA ILE A 79 -5.92 -3.15 0.32
C ILE A 79 -4.80 -4.20 0.22
N ALA A 80 -3.58 -3.86 0.65
CA ALA A 80 -2.47 -4.80 0.66
C ALA A 80 -2.78 -6.04 1.53
N GLU A 81 -3.35 -5.84 2.72
CA GLU A 81 -3.73 -6.93 3.61
C GLU A 81 -4.80 -7.84 2.98
N LYS A 82 -5.81 -7.25 2.34
CA LYS A 82 -6.86 -8.00 1.64
C LYS A 82 -6.27 -8.85 0.51
N LEU A 83 -5.36 -8.29 -0.28
CA LEU A 83 -4.68 -9.01 -1.35
C LEU A 83 -3.78 -10.13 -0.81
N ILE A 84 -3.07 -9.90 0.29
CA ILE A 84 -2.24 -10.92 0.94
C ILE A 84 -3.11 -12.09 1.42
N LYS A 85 -4.32 -11.83 1.92
CA LYS A 85 -5.28 -12.87 2.35
C LYS A 85 -5.81 -13.74 1.20
N LEU A 86 -5.76 -13.28 -0.05
CA LEU A 86 -6.12 -14.09 -1.22
C LEU A 86 -5.09 -15.20 -1.50
N LYS A 87 -3.89 -15.10 -0.92
CA LYS A 87 -2.85 -16.11 -1.08
C LYS A 87 -3.30 -17.43 -0.43
N PRO A 88 -3.17 -18.59 -1.10
CA PRO A 88 -3.50 -19.85 -0.47
C PRO A 88 -2.54 -20.08 0.71
N PRO A 89 -3.02 -20.60 1.86
CA PRO A 89 -2.13 -21.04 2.92
C PRO A 89 -1.16 -22.05 2.31
N SER A 90 0.12 -21.70 2.31
CA SER A 90 1.17 -22.54 1.78
C SER A 90 1.08 -23.92 2.40
N PHE A 91 0.78 -24.91 1.55
CA PHE A 91 1.40 -26.23 1.47
C PHE A 91 1.80 -26.85 2.83
N GLY A 92 1.11 -27.94 3.20
CA GLY A 92 1.37 -28.71 4.42
C GLY A 92 2.84 -29.17 4.59
N PRO A 93 3.21 -29.60 5.80
CA PRO A 93 4.59 -29.91 6.16
C PRO A 93 5.02 -31.20 5.46
N GLY A 94 5.67 -31.11 4.30
CA GLY A 94 6.11 -32.32 3.61
C GLY A 94 6.80 -32.20 2.26
N LEU A 95 6.86 -31.03 1.62
CA LEU A 95 7.53 -30.91 0.32
C LEU A 95 8.61 -29.83 0.33
N LEU A 96 9.84 -30.31 0.39
CA LEU A 96 11.08 -29.57 0.37
C LEU A 96 11.40 -29.09 -1.06
N MET A 97 10.64 -28.12 -1.59
CA MET A 97 11.10 -27.24 -2.67
C MET A 97 10.39 -25.89 -2.54
N ALA A 98 11.02 -24.94 -1.85
CA ALA A 98 10.54 -23.57 -1.79
C ALA A 98 10.82 -22.87 -3.14
N PRO A 99 9.80 -22.42 -3.91
CA PRO A 99 10.05 -21.38 -4.91
C PRO A 99 10.40 -20.07 -4.17
N PRO A 100 11.20 -19.19 -4.78
CA PRO A 100 11.66 -17.96 -4.15
C PRO A 100 10.46 -17.15 -3.66
N LYS A 101 10.55 -16.73 -2.41
CA LYS A 101 9.50 -16.04 -1.68
C LYS A 101 9.13 -14.71 -2.38
N THR A 102 7.82 -14.41 -2.33
CA THR A 102 7.22 -13.06 -2.25
C THR A 102 7.44 -12.07 -3.40
N TRP A 103 6.69 -12.18 -4.51
CA TRP A 103 6.60 -11.08 -5.51
C TRP A 103 5.24 -10.91 -6.20
N THR A 104 4.16 -11.59 -5.77
CA THR A 104 2.88 -11.51 -6.50
C THR A 104 2.16 -10.17 -6.30
N ILE A 105 2.49 -9.45 -5.22
CA ILE A 105 1.88 -8.17 -4.87
C ILE A 105 3.02 -7.20 -4.60
N MET A 106 3.33 -6.35 -5.57
CA MET A 106 4.24 -5.22 -5.36
C MET A 106 3.35 -3.98 -5.19
N VAL A 107 3.19 -3.55 -3.94
CA VAL A 107 2.58 -2.25 -3.62
C VAL A 107 3.73 -1.29 -3.33
N LEU A 108 3.97 -0.34 -4.23
CA LEU A 108 4.91 0.75 -4.00
C LEU A 108 4.12 1.92 -3.41
N ILE A 109 4.41 2.26 -2.15
CA ILE A 109 3.84 3.43 -1.47
C ILE A 109 4.89 4.54 -1.54
N PHE A 110 4.70 5.51 -2.44
CA PHE A 110 5.53 6.72 -2.51
C PHE A 110 4.81 7.95 -1.90
N SER A 111 5.64 8.90 -1.49
CA SER A 111 5.41 9.93 -0.46
C SER A 111 4.54 11.14 -0.87
N LEU A 112 3.61 11.50 0.02
CA LEU A 112 3.12 12.85 0.46
C LEU A 112 2.96 14.00 -0.57
N GLN A 113 1.70 14.42 -0.83
CA GLN A 113 1.10 15.76 -0.61
C GLN A 113 -0.10 16.04 -1.54
N ARG A 114 -1.31 16.19 -0.98
CA ARG A 114 -2.37 17.24 -1.20
C ARG A 114 -3.74 16.72 -0.72
N LEU A 115 -4.60 17.66 -0.32
CA LEU A 115 -5.82 17.48 0.49
C LEU A 115 -7.11 17.34 -0.33
N ASP A 116 -8.14 16.78 0.32
CA ASP A 116 -9.61 16.86 0.10
C ASP A 116 -10.26 16.12 -1.09
N LEU A 117 -10.69 14.87 -0.85
CA LEU A 117 -12.07 14.34 -1.05
C LEU A 117 -12.10 12.80 -0.97
N ALA A 118 -12.18 12.24 0.25
CA ALA A 118 -12.17 10.78 0.47
C ALA A 118 -13.55 10.25 0.90
N ARG A 119 -14.58 10.37 0.04
CA ARG A 119 -15.94 9.92 0.41
C ARG A 119 -16.72 9.02 -0.54
N LEU A 120 -16.24 8.69 -1.74
CA LEU A 120 -16.90 7.72 -2.59
C LEU A 120 -15.87 6.92 -3.38
N ALA A 121 -15.77 5.64 -3.06
CA ALA A 121 -14.72 4.78 -3.58
C ALA A 121 -15.20 3.35 -3.87
N ASP A 122 -16.44 3.00 -3.51
CA ASP A 122 -17.03 1.66 -3.61
C ASP A 122 -16.08 0.52 -3.20
N LEU A 123 -15.17 0.80 -2.27
CA LEU A 123 -14.29 -0.21 -1.70
C LEU A 123 -15.11 -1.15 -0.81
N PRO A 124 -14.74 -2.43 -0.75
CA PRO A 124 -15.33 -3.36 0.21
C PRO A 124 -15.32 -2.82 1.65
N GLU A 125 -16.41 -3.02 2.38
CA GLU A 125 -16.57 -2.49 3.75
C GLU A 125 -15.50 -2.99 4.74
N ASP A 126 -14.98 -4.21 4.53
CA ASP A 126 -13.90 -4.76 5.33
C ASP A 126 -12.57 -4.01 5.12
N VAL A 127 -12.29 -3.61 3.87
CA VAL A 127 -11.12 -2.77 3.54
C VAL A 127 -11.28 -1.37 4.12
N LEU A 128 -12.47 -0.78 4.04
CA LEU A 128 -12.74 0.54 4.63
C LEU A 128 -12.60 0.55 6.16
N THR A 129 -13.10 -0.51 6.81
CA THR A 129 -13.01 -0.66 8.27
C THR A 129 -11.56 -0.79 8.71
N GLU A 130 -10.79 -1.64 8.05
CA GLU A 130 -9.38 -1.83 8.36
C GLU A 130 -8.56 -0.57 8.07
N GLY A 131 -8.85 0.12 6.96
CA GLY A 131 -8.18 1.38 6.62
C GLY A 131 -8.39 2.46 7.67
N LYS A 132 -9.61 2.61 8.18
CA LYS A 132 -9.92 3.54 9.29
C LYS A 132 -9.18 3.16 10.58
N ARG A 133 -9.14 1.86 10.91
CA ARG A 133 -8.44 1.34 12.09
C ARG A 133 -6.95 1.70 12.06
N VAL A 134 -6.31 1.46 10.92
CA VAL A 134 -4.88 1.75 10.71
C VAL A 134 -4.62 3.25 10.73
N ALA A 135 -5.45 4.04 10.03
CA ALA A 135 -5.34 5.49 10.01
C ALA A 135 -5.44 6.10 11.42
N THR A 136 -6.39 5.65 12.23
CA THR A 136 -6.59 6.13 13.61
C THR A 136 -5.37 5.82 14.48
N LYS A 137 -4.87 4.59 14.38
CA LYS A 137 -3.68 4.15 15.12
C LYS A 137 -2.42 4.92 14.73
N LEU A 138 -2.27 5.25 13.44
CA LEU A 138 -1.17 6.08 12.94
C LEU A 138 -1.26 7.50 13.53
N SER A 139 -2.44 8.12 13.48
CA SER A 139 -2.65 9.45 14.07
C SER A 139 -2.34 9.51 15.57
N GLU A 140 -2.73 8.47 16.33
CA GLU A 140 -2.40 8.36 17.75
C GLU A 140 -0.89 8.21 18.01
N LEU A 141 -0.19 7.42 17.20
CA LEU A 141 1.26 7.22 17.29
C LEU A 141 2.02 8.49 16.92
N GLU A 142 1.56 9.23 15.92
CA GLU A 142 2.11 10.53 15.53
C GLU A 142 1.93 11.56 16.64
N ALA A 143 0.74 11.61 17.27
CA ALA A 143 0.48 12.49 18.41
C ALA A 143 1.41 12.18 19.59
N LYS A 144 1.56 10.90 19.96
CA LYS A 144 2.49 10.47 21.03
C LYS A 144 3.94 10.81 20.72
N LYS A 145 4.42 10.51 19.50
CA LYS A 145 5.78 10.89 19.06
C LYS A 145 6.00 12.40 19.10
N HIS A 146 4.99 13.19 18.72
CA HIS A 146 5.08 14.63 18.74
C HIS A 146 5.18 15.18 20.17
N GLU A 147 4.44 14.59 21.11
CA GLU A 147 4.49 14.94 22.53
C GLU A 147 5.81 14.51 23.21
N GLU A 148 6.29 13.29 22.91
CA GLU A 148 7.60 12.79 23.35
C GLU A 148 8.75 13.64 22.80
N SER A 149 8.68 14.06 21.54
CA SER A 149 9.67 14.92 20.91
C SER A 149 9.71 16.30 21.56
N LYS A 150 8.55 16.91 21.86
CA LYS A 150 8.47 18.18 22.61
C LYS A 150 9.05 18.05 24.01
N SER A 151 8.70 17.00 24.75
CA SER A 151 9.24 16.72 26.08
C SER A 151 10.76 16.52 26.06
N THR A 152 11.27 15.81 25.05
CA THR A 152 12.70 15.57 24.84
C THR A 152 13.45 16.86 24.49
N GLN A 153 12.88 17.72 23.64
CA GLN A 153 13.46 19.03 23.34
C GLN A 153 13.49 19.95 24.56
N ILE A 154 12.42 19.97 25.36
CA ILE A 154 12.33 20.78 26.59
C ILE A 154 13.36 20.29 27.63
N SER A 155 13.48 18.97 27.83
CA SER A 155 14.45 18.40 28.78
C SER A 155 15.90 18.61 28.33
N THR A 156 16.19 18.46 27.02
CA THR A 156 17.50 18.74 26.44
C THR A 156 17.88 20.21 26.62
N ARG A 157 16.95 21.14 26.36
CA ARG A 157 17.15 22.58 26.53
C ARG A 157 17.38 22.96 28.00
N ARG A 158 16.63 22.37 28.95
CA ARG A 158 16.83 22.57 30.39
C ARG A 158 18.20 22.05 30.86
N LYS A 159 18.62 20.89 30.36
CA LYS A 159 19.93 20.28 30.69
C LYS A 159 21.10 21.09 30.13
N ALA A 160 20.93 21.70 28.96
CA ALA A 160 21.90 22.64 28.41
C ALA A 160 22.02 23.90 29.27
N LEU A 161 20.90 24.54 29.66
CA LEU A 161 20.88 25.72 30.53
C LEU A 161 21.53 25.48 31.90
N LEU A 162 21.26 24.33 32.52
CA LEU A 162 21.83 23.96 33.83
C LEU A 162 23.33 23.62 33.78
N ARG A 163 23.87 23.32 32.59
CA ARG A 163 25.31 23.09 32.39
C ARG A 163 26.11 24.38 32.18
N VAL A 164 25.46 25.54 32.09
CA VAL A 164 26.12 26.87 31.90
C VAL A 164 26.31 27.60 33.24
N ASN A 165 26.34 26.91 34.39
CA ASN A 165 26.68 27.57 35.66
C ASN A 165 27.43 26.62 36.62
N PRO A 166 28.56 27.03 37.22
CA PRO A 166 29.43 28.19 36.96
C PRO A 166 30.70 27.85 36.16
#